data_AF-A0AAW0IIJ9-F1
#
_entry.id   AF-A0AAW0IIJ9-F1
#
_cell.length_a   1.000
_cell.length_b   1.000
_cell.length_c   1.000
_cell.angle_alpha   90.00
_cell.angle_beta   90.00
_cell.angle_gamma   90.00
#
_symmetry.space_group_name_H-M   'P 1'
#
loop_
_entity.id
_entity.type
_entity.pdbx_description
1 polymer ?
#
loop_
_entity_poly.entity_id
_entity_poly.type
_entity_poly.pdbx_seq_one_letter_code
_entity_poly.pdbx_strand_id
1 'polypeptide(L)' 'MKYLSLSYKEPLDTPDPASGSSIDWAYDNGIKYAFTFELRDTGHYGFLLPASQIIPTAEETWLGLKTIMEHVRDNLY' A
#
# COMPACT_ATOMS: atom_id res chain seq x y z
N MET A 1 -3.61 -9.41 -14.27
CA MET A 1 -3.42 -8.15 -13.53
C MET A 1 -3.67 -8.49 -12.07
N LYS A 2 -2.61 -8.78 -11.31
CA LYS A 2 -2.64 -9.26 -9.92
C LYS A 2 -1.35 -8.77 -9.28
N TYR A 3 -1.27 -8.25 -8.06
CA TYR A 3 -2.14 -7.39 -7.27
C TYR A 3 -1.14 -6.60 -6.41
N LEU A 4 -1.44 -5.34 -6.17
CA LEU A 4 -0.80 -4.54 -5.14
C LEU A 4 -1.53 -4.90 -3.83
N SER A 5 -0.86 -5.51 -2.85
CA SER A 5 -1.50 -5.70 -1.54
C SER A 5 -1.54 -4.34 -0.87
N LEU A 6 -2.75 -3.80 -0.73
CA LEU A 6 -3.00 -2.54 -0.03
C LEU A 6 -3.58 -2.90 1.33
N SER A 7 -2.78 -2.69 2.37
CA SER A 7 -3.29 -2.75 3.75
C SER A 7 -3.66 -1.33 4.17
N TYR A 8 -4.93 -1.13 4.49
CA TYR A 8 -5.47 0.06 5.13
C TYR A 8 -5.89 -0.32 6.56
N LYS A 9 -5.68 0.58 7.52
CA LYS A 9 -6.11 0.35 8.90
C LYS A 9 -7.61 0.61 9.00
N GLU A 10 -8.39 -0.46 8.98
CA GLU A 10 -9.81 -0.39 9.35
C GLU A 10 -9.96 -0.01 10.83
N PRO A 11 -11.05 0.65 11.25
CA PRO A 11 -11.33 0.90 12.65
C PRO A 11 -11.65 -0.44 13.34
N LEU A 12 -10.60 -1.08 13.87
CA LEU A 12 -10.58 -2.32 14.65
C LEU A 12 -11.06 -3.57 13.89
N ASP A 13 -10.12 -4.53 13.78
CA ASP A 13 -10.31 -5.99 13.56
C ASP A 13 -9.83 -6.52 12.19
N THR A 14 -8.53 -6.84 12.08
CA THR A 14 -7.98 -7.69 11.02
C THR A 14 -7.13 -8.83 11.60
N PRO A 15 -7.08 -10.02 10.96
CA PRO A 15 -6.82 -11.31 11.62
C PRO A 15 -5.36 -11.63 12.00
N ASP A 16 -4.41 -10.79 11.65
CA ASP A 16 -3.00 -10.90 12.09
C ASP A 16 -2.57 -9.55 12.69
N PRO A 17 -2.54 -9.40 14.02
CA PRO A 17 -2.21 -8.14 14.66
C PRO A 17 -0.70 -7.87 14.57
N ALA A 18 -0.26 -7.30 13.45
CA ALA A 18 1.01 -6.61 13.37
C ALA A 18 0.83 -5.22 14.01
N SER A 19 1.43 -5.00 15.19
CA SER A 19 1.42 -3.71 15.89
C SER A 19 2.74 -2.98 15.74
N GLY A 20 2.71 -1.64 15.82
CA GLY A 20 3.91 -0.80 15.79
C GLY A 20 4.43 -0.49 14.39
N SER A 21 3.60 -0.69 13.36
CA SER A 21 3.94 -0.30 11.99
C SER A 21 3.92 1.22 11.81
N SER A 22 4.55 1.72 10.74
CA SER A 22 4.47 3.15 10.41
C SER A 22 3.04 3.61 10.08
N ILE A 23 2.22 2.72 9.51
CA ILE A 23 0.81 3.01 9.23
C ILE A 23 -0.02 3.10 10.52
N ASP A 24 0.32 2.30 11.55
CA ASP A 24 -0.30 2.41 12.87
C ASP A 24 -0.03 3.77 13.48
N TRP A 25 1.25 4.15 13.53
CA TRP A 25 1.65 5.44 14.10
C TRP A 25 1.01 6.61 13.34
N ALA A 26 0.99 6.57 12.01
CA ALA A 26 0.39 7.62 11.19
C ALA A 26 -1.11 7.78 11.49
N TYR A 27 -1.84 6.66 11.52
CA TYR A 27 -3.28 6.66 11.80
C TYR A 27 -3.59 7.13 13.22
N ASP A 28 -2.84 6.65 14.21
CA ASP A 28 -3.00 7.02 15.62
C ASP A 28 -2.66 8.52 15.86
N ASN A 29 -1.89 9.14 14.97
CA ASN A 29 -1.60 10.58 14.95
C ASN A 29 -2.53 11.40 14.04
N GLY A 30 -3.64 10.82 13.59
CA GLY A 30 -4.69 11.55 12.85
C GLY A 30 -4.48 11.62 11.34
N ILE A 31 -3.52 10.89 10.77
CA ILE A 31 -3.39 10.75 9.31
C ILE A 31 -4.40 9.70 8.84
N LYS A 32 -5.57 10.17 8.42
CA LYS A 32 -6.71 9.35 7.98
C LYS A 32 -6.37 8.36 6.85
N TYR A 33 -5.51 8.77 5.93
CA TYR A 33 -5.17 8.02 4.72
C TYR A 33 -3.75 7.45 4.82
N ALA A 34 -3.60 6.34 5.55
CA ALA A 34 -2.33 5.63 5.72
C ALA A 34 -2.41 4.22 5.09
N PHE A 35 -1.45 3.90 4.21
CA PHE A 35 -1.47 2.67 3.41
C PHE A 35 -0.08 2.02 3.36
N THR A 36 -0.05 0.70 3.38
CA THR A 36 1.15 -0.10 3.05
C THR A 36 0.96 -0.72 1.67
N PHE A 37 2.01 -0.62 0.85
CA PHE A 37 2.07 -1.25 -0.47
C PHE A 37 3.08 -2.38 -0.46
N GLU A 38 2.60 -3.62 -0.64
CA GLU A 38 3.47 -4.75 -0.96
C GLU A 38 3.40 -4.99 -2.47
N LEU A 39 4.55 -4.84 -3.13
CA LEU A 39 4.68 -4.89 -4.58
C LEU A 39 4.85 -6.33 -5.07
N ARG A 40 5.13 -6.49 -6.38
CA ARG A 40 5.43 -7.79 -6.97
C ARG A 40 6.64 -8.46 -6.30
N ASP A 41 6.72 -9.78 -6.29
CA ASP A 41 5.74 -10.76 -6.78
C ASP A 41 5.11 -11.56 -5.63
N THR A 42 4.46 -12.69 -5.94
CA THR A 42 3.82 -13.55 -4.93
C THR A 42 4.74 -14.67 -4.42
N GLY A 43 6.06 -14.45 -4.43
CA GLY A 43 7.05 -15.39 -3.88
C GLY A 43 7.78 -16.25 -4.91
N HIS A 44 7.69 -15.96 -6.21
CA HIS A 44 8.50 -16.68 -7.22
C HIS A 44 9.94 -16.17 -7.22
N TYR A 45 10.12 -14.86 -7.30
CA TYR A 45 11.38 -14.16 -7.15
C TYR A 45 11.50 -13.48 -5.77
N GLY A 46 10.37 -13.08 -5.16
CA GLY A 46 10.34 -12.40 -3.88
C GLY A 46 11.24 -11.15 -3.90
N PHE A 47 12.14 -11.06 -2.92
CA PHE A 47 13.07 -9.92 -2.81
C PHE A 47 14.09 -9.82 -3.95
N LEU A 48 14.26 -10.87 -4.77
CA LEU A 48 15.18 -10.90 -5.92
C LEU A 48 14.45 -10.73 -7.25
N LEU A 49 13.42 -9.87 -7.28
CA LEU A 49 12.64 -9.58 -8.47
C LEU A 49 13.55 -9.07 -9.62
N PRO A 50 13.46 -9.62 -10.84
CA PRO A 50 14.30 -9.22 -11.95
C PRO A 50 14.16 -7.74 -12.31
N ALA A 51 15.26 -7.10 -12.72
CA ALA A 51 15.26 -5.69 -13.12
C ALA A 51 14.27 -5.36 -14.26
N SER A 52 13.95 -6.34 -15.12
CA SER A 52 12.94 -6.21 -16.17
C SER A 52 11.52 -6.00 -15.64
N GLN A 53 11.25 -6.29 -14.36
CA GLN A 53 9.97 -6.07 -13.70
C GLN A 53 9.88 -4.70 -13.01
N ILE A 54 10.95 -3.88 -12.98
CA ILE A 54 10.93 -2.58 -12.31
C ILE A 54 9.92 -1.64 -12.96
N ILE A 55 10.02 -1.42 -14.27
CA ILE A 55 9.13 -0.51 -15.00
C ILE A 55 7.66 -1.00 -14.93
N PRO A 56 7.35 -2.27 -15.23
CA PRO A 56 5.99 -2.78 -15.08
C PRO A 56 5.39 -2.61 -13.68
N THR A 57 6.20 -2.83 -12.63
CA THR A 57 5.75 -2.66 -11.24
C THR A 57 5.51 -1.18 -10.91
N ALA A 58 6.39 -0.29 -11.37
CA ALA A 58 6.25 1.15 -11.16
C ALA A 58 5.02 1.72 -11.86
N GLU A 59 4.74 1.32 -13.11
CA GLU A 59 3.60 1.79 -13.88
C GLU A 59 2.27 1.45 -13.21
N GLU A 60 2.09 0.20 -12.76
CA GLU A 60 0.86 -0.19 -12.07
C GLU A 60 0.75 0.42 -10.67
N THR A 61 1.86 0.55 -9.94
CA THR A 61 1.89 1.20 -8.62
C THR A 61 1.53 2.68 -8.74
N TRP A 62 2.00 3.36 -9.80
CA TRP A 62 1.71 4.77 -10.04
C TRP A 62 0.22 5.02 -10.28
N LEU A 63 -0.48 4.11 -10.96
CA LEU A 63 -1.92 4.21 -11.13
C LEU A 63 -2.66 4.11 -9.79
N GLY A 64 -2.22 3.20 -8.91
CA GLY A 64 -2.74 3.10 -7.54
C GLY A 64 -2.51 4.38 -6.73
N LEU A 65 -1.27 4.89 -6.73
CA LEU A 65 -0.91 6.13 -6.02
C LEU A 65 -1.71 7.33 -6.50
N LYS A 66 -1.84 7.52 -7.82
CA LYS A 66 -2.66 8.62 -8.37
C LYS A 66 -4.10 8.56 -7.89
N THR A 67 -4.69 7.36 -7.88
CA THR A 67 -6.07 7.16 -7.42
C THR A 67 -6.23 7.58 -5.95
N ILE A 68 -5.28 7.19 -5.09
CA ILE A 68 -5.29 7.62 -3.68
C ILE A 68 -5.11 9.12 -3.57
N MET A 69 -4.16 9.72 -4.28
CA MET A 69 -3.90 11.16 -4.23
C MET A 69 -5.11 11.98 -4.71
N GLU A 70 -5.79 11.55 -5.76
CA GLU A 70 -7.03 12.17 -6.23
C GLU A 70 -8.14 12.05 -5.18
N HIS A 71 -8.31 10.88 -4.57
CA HIS A 71 -9.28 10.69 -3.49
C HIS A 71 -8.99 11.61 -2.29
N VAL A 72 -7.74 11.71 -1.86
CA VAL A 72 -7.32 12.59 -0.75
C VAL A 72 -7.55 14.06 -1.10
N ARG A 73 -7.21 14.48 -2.33
CA ARG A 73 -7.44 15.85 -2.81
C ARG A 73 -8.93 16.22 -2.76
N ASP A 74 -9.80 15.30 -3.15
CA ASP A 74 -11.24 15.56 -3.27
C ASP A 74 -11.99 15.34 -1.93
N ASN A 75 -11.33 14.78 -0.91
CA ASN A 75 -11.85 14.53 0.44
C ASN A 75 -10.88 15.08 1.49
N LEU A 76 -10.63 16.39 1.43
CA LEU A 76 -9.93 17.09 2.51
C LEU A 76 -10.79 16.91 3.76
N TYR A 77 -10.21 16.28 4.80
CA TYR A 77 -10.77 15.95 6.14
C TYR A 77 -11.93 14.94 6.18
#